data_AF-A0A1I0DST9-F1
#
_entry.id   AF-A0A1I0DST9-F1
#
_cell.length_a   1.000
_cell.length_b   1.000
_cell.length_c   1.000
_cell.angle_alpha   90.00
_cell.angle_beta   90.00
_cell.angle_gamma   90.00
#
_symmetry.space_group_name_H-M   'P 1'
#
loop_
_entity.id
_entity.type
_entity.pdbx_description
1 polymer ?
#
loop_
_entity_poly.entity_id
_entity_poly.type
_entity_poly.pdbx_seq_one_letter_code
_entity_poly.pdbx_strand_id
1 'polypeptide(L)'
;MRGYRYIAAVLMAAGAVVLMNGCGSAKKASDGASSVSTAENRMEESNSAAKEESIDTEETKASEAISKENDSGHAVLDEAASKEKNNEKAALPAYEYPGPELYYTVLYDYMAKELGQYFDAADVGIPCPVIIYEDERNKEDIRVYGDFQFYNYSLDSDTLKTESGGSFPGCIHIKSTDSGYEVTGFDRVEDGSGFTTSAKKIFGSHYDAYISRDEKEAEKTRAQIIANYVAANGLGITQYQDYGWDPVKLPEENIDSFYSNLDG
;
A
#
# COMPACT_ATOMS: atom_id res chain seq x y z
N MET A 1 -27.00 4.83 27.03
CA MET A 1 -26.30 3.96 28.00
C MET A 1 -27.03 2.63 28.11
N ARG A 2 -26.58 1.62 27.36
CA ARG A 2 -27.01 0.22 27.51
C ARG A 2 -25.74 -0.59 27.71
N GLY A 3 -25.59 -1.16 28.90
CA GLY A 3 -24.46 -1.99 29.26
C GLY A 3 -24.64 -3.41 28.72
N TYR A 4 -23.62 -3.93 28.05
CA TYR A 4 -23.49 -5.35 27.75
C TYR A 4 -22.59 -6.00 28.81
N ARG A 5 -23.13 -7.02 29.49
CA ARG A 5 -22.40 -7.88 30.42
C ARG A 5 -21.89 -9.06 29.59
N TYR A 6 -20.57 -9.15 29.39
CA TYR A 6 -19.96 -10.32 28.78
C TYR A 6 -19.85 -11.44 29.82
N ILE A 7 -20.44 -12.60 29.50
CA ILE A 7 -20.22 -13.86 30.22
C ILE A 7 -19.06 -14.55 29.50
N ALA A 8 -17.89 -14.58 30.14
CA ALA A 8 -16.75 -15.35 29.69
C ALA A 8 -17.01 -16.85 29.94
N ALA A 9 -17.07 -17.65 28.87
CA ALA A 9 -17.01 -19.10 28.95
C ALA A 9 -15.61 -19.55 28.54
N VAL A 10 -14.78 -19.84 29.53
CA VAL A 10 -13.48 -20.51 29.36
C VAL A 10 -13.75 -22.00 29.16
N LEU A 11 -13.31 -22.55 28.03
CA LEU A 11 -13.25 -23.99 27.82
C LEU A 11 -11.85 -24.37 27.36
N MET A 12 -11.04 -24.78 28.33
CA MET A 12 -9.80 -25.51 28.09
C MET A 12 -10.12 -26.93 27.67
N ALA A 13 -9.54 -27.40 26.56
CA ALA A 13 -9.40 -28.81 26.28
C ALA A 13 -7.95 -29.09 25.87
N ALA A 14 -7.27 -29.83 26.75
CA ALA A 14 -5.94 -30.37 26.55
C ALA A 14 -6.03 -31.79 25.95
N GLY A 15 -5.02 -32.15 25.15
CA GLY A 15 -4.71 -33.53 24.75
C GLY A 15 -4.56 -33.67 23.22
N ALA A 16 -3.61 -34.41 22.67
CA ALA A 16 -2.52 -35.20 23.23
C ALA A 16 -1.47 -35.38 22.11
N VAL A 17 -0.20 -35.48 22.51
CA VAL A 17 0.93 -35.84 21.64
C VAL A 17 0.85 -37.33 21.29
N VAL A 18 1.01 -37.67 20.01
CA VAL A 18 1.43 -39.01 19.57
C VAL A 18 2.64 -38.84 18.66
N LEU A 19 3.79 -39.32 19.15
CA LEU A 19 4.98 -39.62 18.35
C LEU A 19 4.95 -41.11 18.02
N MET A 20 5.17 -41.47 16.76
CA MET A 20 5.78 -42.76 16.41
C MET A 20 6.69 -42.65 15.18
N ASN A 21 7.84 -43.31 15.31
CA ASN A 21 8.98 -43.41 14.41
C ASN A 21 8.71 -44.32 13.19
N GLY A 22 9.48 -44.13 12.10
CA GLY A 22 9.59 -45.09 11.02
C GLY A 22 10.79 -44.83 10.09
N CYS A 23 11.77 -45.73 10.14
CA CYS A 23 13.09 -45.69 9.51
C CYS A 23 13.11 -46.39 8.12
N GLY A 24 14.04 -46.04 7.21
CA GLY A 24 14.31 -46.88 6.03
C GLY A 24 15.21 -46.28 4.94
N SER A 25 16.51 -46.59 4.99
CA SER A 25 17.59 -46.21 4.08
C SER A 25 17.66 -47.01 2.76
N ALA A 26 18.23 -46.46 1.67
CA ALA A 26 19.37 -47.07 0.94
C ALA A 26 19.83 -46.28 -0.33
N LYS A 27 21.17 -46.10 -0.38
CA LYS A 27 22.09 -45.73 -1.48
C LYS A 27 21.92 -46.50 -2.80
N LYS A 28 22.25 -45.86 -3.94
CA LYS A 28 23.53 -46.09 -4.68
C LYS A 28 23.75 -45.11 -5.85
N ALA A 29 25.03 -44.85 -6.09
CA ALA A 29 25.62 -43.97 -7.09
C ALA A 29 25.88 -44.67 -8.46
N SER A 30 26.11 -43.88 -9.51
CA SER A 30 27.20 -44.13 -10.48
C SER A 30 27.57 -42.87 -11.27
N ASP A 31 28.88 -42.73 -11.47
CA ASP A 31 29.64 -41.71 -12.19
C ASP A 31 29.35 -41.57 -13.70
N GLY A 32 29.82 -40.46 -14.30
CA GLY A 32 30.20 -40.47 -15.73
C GLY A 32 30.35 -39.11 -16.45
N ALA A 33 31.40 -38.35 -16.10
CA ALA A 33 32.34 -37.65 -16.99
C ALA A 33 31.91 -36.68 -18.14
N SER A 34 32.49 -35.46 -18.05
CA SER A 34 33.23 -34.68 -19.07
C SER A 34 32.45 -34.09 -20.27
N SER A 35 32.55 -32.79 -20.61
CA SER A 35 33.79 -32.06 -20.84
C SER A 35 33.71 -30.55 -20.56
N VAL A 36 34.84 -30.03 -20.08
CA VAL A 36 35.25 -28.63 -20.05
C VAL A 36 35.79 -28.24 -21.43
N SER A 37 35.47 -27.05 -21.94
CA SER A 37 36.31 -26.34 -22.91
C SER A 37 36.46 -24.87 -22.53
N THR A 38 37.60 -24.60 -21.90
CA THR A 38 38.51 -23.46 -22.01
C THR A 38 38.08 -22.25 -22.84
N ALA A 39 38.09 -21.10 -22.17
CA ALA A 39 38.21 -19.77 -22.74
C ALA A 39 39.61 -19.55 -23.34
N GLU A 40 39.72 -18.82 -24.46
CA GLU A 40 40.74 -17.78 -24.64
C GLU A 40 40.56 -16.99 -25.95
N ASN A 41 41.08 -15.76 -25.86
CA ASN A 41 41.36 -14.73 -26.88
C ASN A 41 40.22 -13.81 -27.33
N ARG A 42 40.45 -12.51 -27.54
CA ARG A 42 41.54 -11.56 -27.21
C ARG A 42 41.05 -10.22 -27.77
N MET A 43 41.35 -9.13 -27.08
CA MET A 43 41.20 -7.73 -27.50
C MET A 43 41.53 -7.48 -28.97
N GLU A 44 40.73 -6.63 -29.63
CA GLU A 44 41.25 -5.55 -30.47
C GLU A 44 40.46 -4.26 -30.19
N GLU A 45 41.19 -3.25 -29.72
CA GLU A 45 40.83 -1.84 -29.78
C GLU A 45 40.68 -1.41 -31.25
N SER A 46 39.70 -0.56 -31.54
CA SER A 46 39.94 0.49 -32.53
C SER A 46 39.26 1.78 -32.11
N ASN A 47 40.13 2.76 -31.87
CA ASN A 47 39.85 4.16 -31.63
C ASN A 47 39.51 4.83 -32.97
N SER A 48 38.45 5.64 -33.02
CA SER A 48 38.27 6.64 -34.08
C SER A 48 37.47 7.84 -33.58
N ALA A 49 38.23 8.81 -33.13
CA ALA A 49 38.07 10.26 -33.24
C ALA A 49 36.76 10.87 -33.77
N ALA A 50 36.34 11.88 -33.01
CA ALA A 50 35.86 13.21 -33.42
C ALA A 50 34.52 13.33 -34.14
N LYS A 51 33.59 14.07 -33.52
CA LYS A 51 33.37 15.48 -33.88
C LYS A 51 32.51 16.19 -32.83
N GLU A 52 33.08 17.23 -32.23
CA GLU A 52 32.34 18.31 -31.59
C GLU A 52 31.54 19.06 -32.66
N GLU A 53 30.29 19.41 -32.37
CA GLU A 53 29.65 20.55 -33.01
C GLU A 53 28.86 21.33 -31.96
N SER A 54 29.43 22.50 -31.67
CA SER A 54 28.89 23.63 -30.94
C SER A 54 27.58 24.11 -31.53
N ILE A 55 26.58 24.42 -30.69
CA ILE A 55 25.49 25.33 -31.07
C ILE A 55 25.61 26.58 -30.21
N ASP A 56 25.76 27.67 -30.94
CA ASP A 56 25.94 29.03 -30.50
C ASP A 56 24.62 29.64 -30.01
N THR A 57 24.82 30.67 -29.20
CA THR A 57 23.88 31.59 -28.59
C THR A 57 23.18 32.41 -29.67
N GLU A 58 21.86 32.57 -29.60
CA GLU A 58 21.27 33.82 -30.12
C GLU A 58 20.05 34.24 -29.30
N GLU A 59 20.18 35.46 -28.77
CA GLU A 59 19.28 36.22 -27.95
C GLU A 59 18.37 37.03 -28.88
N THR A 60 17.04 36.93 -28.76
CA THR A 60 16.12 37.86 -29.43
C THR A 60 15.09 38.39 -28.44
N LYS A 61 15.30 39.65 -28.01
CA LYS A 61 14.28 40.50 -27.40
C LYS A 61 13.42 41.13 -28.49
N ALA A 62 12.09 41.10 -28.32
CA ALA A 62 11.19 42.23 -28.57
C ALA A 62 9.73 41.84 -28.27
N SER A 63 9.12 42.49 -27.28
CA SER A 63 7.71 42.88 -27.38
C SER A 63 7.48 44.17 -26.57
N GLU A 64 7.02 45.20 -27.29
CA GLU A 64 6.56 46.47 -26.74
C GLU A 64 5.03 46.54 -26.81
N ALA A 65 4.48 47.17 -25.78
CA ALA A 65 3.31 48.06 -25.76
C ALA A 65 1.91 47.53 -26.14
N ILE A 66 1.03 47.48 -25.11
CA ILE A 66 -0.36 47.92 -25.24
C ILE A 66 -0.63 48.98 -24.16
N SER A 67 -1.07 50.15 -24.61
CA SER A 67 -1.52 51.28 -23.80
C SER A 67 -3.05 51.32 -23.64
N LYS A 68 -3.44 51.54 -22.39
CA LYS A 68 -4.60 52.20 -21.74
C LYS A 68 -5.80 52.79 -22.53
N GLU A 69 -6.87 52.91 -21.72
CA GLU A 69 -8.04 53.85 -21.74
C GLU A 69 -9.29 53.41 -22.51
N ASN A 70 -10.56 53.63 -22.08
CA ASN A 70 -11.18 54.13 -20.84
C ASN A 70 -12.72 53.90 -20.94
N ASP A 71 -13.41 54.08 -19.81
CA ASP A 71 -14.72 54.75 -19.66
C ASP A 71 -16.09 53.99 -19.59
N SER A 72 -16.78 54.35 -18.50
CA SER A 72 -18.22 54.34 -18.14
C SER A 72 -18.99 53.00 -18.18
N GLY A 73 -19.81 52.61 -17.20
CA GLY A 73 -20.38 53.30 -16.06
C GLY A 73 -21.88 52.98 -15.98
N HIS A 74 -22.31 52.06 -15.10
CA HIS A 74 -23.61 52.17 -14.41
C HIS A 74 -23.75 51.12 -13.30
N ALA A 75 -23.93 51.61 -12.08
CA ALA A 75 -24.41 50.84 -10.95
C ALA A 75 -25.93 50.68 -11.08
N VAL A 76 -26.43 49.45 -11.00
CA VAL A 76 -27.79 49.18 -10.54
C VAL A 76 -27.73 47.97 -9.60
N LEU A 77 -28.17 48.23 -8.38
CA LEU A 77 -28.39 47.27 -7.31
C LEU A 77 -29.54 46.35 -7.73
N ASP A 78 -29.31 45.04 -7.74
CA ASP A 78 -30.40 44.09 -7.57
C ASP A 78 -29.95 42.95 -6.65
N GLU A 79 -30.55 42.97 -5.47
CA GLU A 79 -30.33 42.10 -4.33
C GLU A 79 -31.07 40.78 -4.57
N ALA A 80 -30.47 39.90 -5.37
CA ALA A 80 -30.81 38.49 -5.36
C ALA A 80 -29.80 37.79 -4.46
N ALA A 81 -30.22 37.53 -3.22
CA ALA A 81 -29.47 36.77 -2.22
C ALA A 81 -29.10 35.39 -2.76
N SER A 82 -27.94 35.30 -3.42
CA SER A 82 -27.21 34.07 -3.60
C SER A 82 -26.83 33.58 -2.21
N LYS A 83 -27.47 32.49 -1.79
CA LYS A 83 -26.90 31.63 -0.75
C LYS A 83 -25.59 31.08 -1.31
N GLU A 84 -24.53 31.86 -1.18
CA GLU A 84 -23.18 31.32 -1.10
C GLU A 84 -23.20 30.38 0.09
N LYS A 85 -23.48 29.10 -0.20
CA LYS A 85 -22.99 28.04 0.66
C LYS A 85 -21.48 28.24 0.67
N ASN A 86 -20.96 28.81 1.74
CA ASN A 86 -19.59 28.58 2.15
C ASN A 86 -19.42 27.07 2.19
N ASN A 87 -18.97 26.50 1.07
CA ASN A 87 -18.66 25.11 0.93
C ASN A 87 -17.27 24.96 1.53
N GLU A 88 -17.18 25.15 2.85
CA GLU A 88 -16.10 24.56 3.61
C GLU A 88 -16.23 23.07 3.35
N LYS A 89 -15.39 22.57 2.44
CA LYS A 89 -15.26 21.15 2.17
C LYS A 89 -15.00 20.50 3.52
N ALA A 90 -16.01 19.80 4.05
CA ALA A 90 -15.86 19.10 5.31
C ALA A 90 -14.64 18.20 5.18
N ALA A 91 -13.68 18.37 6.10
CA ALA A 91 -12.48 17.57 6.10
C ALA A 91 -12.87 16.10 6.19
N LEU A 92 -12.22 15.27 5.38
CA LEU A 92 -12.44 13.83 5.45
C LEU A 92 -11.97 13.30 6.82
N PRO A 93 -12.70 12.37 7.44
CA PRO A 93 -12.19 11.66 8.61
C PRO A 93 -10.85 10.99 8.32
N ALA A 94 -9.97 10.93 9.31
CA ALA A 94 -8.78 10.09 9.18
C ALA A 94 -9.20 8.63 9.01
N TYR A 95 -8.41 7.84 8.31
CA TYR A 95 -8.70 6.42 8.17
C TYR A 95 -8.57 5.71 9.52
N GLU A 96 -9.64 5.02 9.91
CA GLU A 96 -9.65 4.05 10.99
C GLU A 96 -10.16 2.72 10.41
N TYR A 97 -9.51 1.61 10.76
CA TYR A 97 -9.93 0.30 10.29
C TYR A 97 -11.36 0.00 10.79
N PRO A 98 -12.34 -0.21 9.89
CA PRO A 98 -13.75 -0.28 10.28
C PRO A 98 -14.21 -1.67 10.72
N GLY A 99 -13.39 -2.72 10.51
CA GLY A 99 -13.74 -4.10 10.83
C GLY A 99 -13.69 -4.44 12.32
N PRO A 100 -14.33 -5.53 12.75
CA PRO A 100 -14.39 -5.94 14.16
C PRO A 100 -13.07 -6.50 14.73
N GLU A 101 -12.11 -6.88 13.87
CA GLU A 101 -10.88 -7.54 14.25
C GLU A 101 -9.85 -6.54 14.83
N LEU A 102 -9.70 -6.54 16.16
CA LEU A 102 -8.75 -5.66 16.88
C LEU A 102 -7.30 -5.77 16.37
N TYR A 103 -6.93 -6.95 15.87
CA TYR A 103 -5.63 -7.21 15.29
C TYR A 103 -5.35 -6.33 14.06
N TYR A 104 -6.31 -6.19 13.14
CA TYR A 104 -6.15 -5.32 11.98
C TYR A 104 -6.25 -3.85 12.37
N THR A 105 -6.98 -3.48 13.43
CA THR A 105 -6.96 -2.10 13.95
C THR A 105 -5.54 -1.63 14.22
N VAL A 106 -4.72 -2.42 14.92
CA VAL A 106 -3.35 -2.00 15.26
C VAL A 106 -2.41 -2.02 14.05
N LEU A 107 -2.61 -2.94 13.11
CA LEU A 107 -1.84 -3.00 11.87
C LEU A 107 -2.07 -1.75 11.03
N TYR A 108 -3.33 -1.40 10.78
CA TYR A 108 -3.69 -0.23 9.99
C TYR A 108 -3.29 1.09 10.66
N ASP A 109 -3.45 1.20 11.99
CA ASP A 109 -3.01 2.36 12.75
C ASP A 109 -1.48 2.57 12.65
N TYR A 110 -0.71 1.48 12.78
CA TYR A 110 0.73 1.51 12.56
C TYR A 110 1.07 1.97 11.13
N MET A 111 0.43 1.38 10.11
CA MET A 111 0.68 1.77 8.72
C MET A 111 0.37 3.25 8.48
N ALA A 112 -0.76 3.75 8.98
CA ALA A 112 -1.15 5.14 8.81
C ALA A 112 -0.13 6.11 9.46
N LYS A 113 0.36 5.78 10.66
CA LYS A 113 1.32 6.61 11.40
C LYS A 113 2.73 6.51 10.82
N GLU A 114 3.22 5.31 10.60
CA GLU A 114 4.64 5.04 10.31
C GLU A 114 4.95 5.02 8.81
N LEU A 115 3.99 4.67 7.96
CA LEU A 115 4.19 4.69 6.50
C LEU A 115 3.65 5.97 5.88
N GLY A 116 2.60 6.55 6.46
CA GLY A 116 2.06 7.84 6.02
C GLY A 116 3.06 8.98 6.10
N GLN A 117 4.03 8.93 7.03
CA GLN A 117 5.05 9.98 7.20
C GLN A 117 6.00 10.16 6.00
N TYR A 118 6.06 9.18 5.08
CA TYR A 118 6.92 9.28 3.89
C TYR A 118 6.30 10.13 2.76
N PHE A 119 5.08 10.61 2.95
CA PHE A 119 4.33 11.33 1.93
C PHE A 119 3.82 12.66 2.47
N ASP A 120 3.67 13.64 1.58
CA ASP A 120 2.99 14.89 1.91
C ASP A 120 1.51 14.61 2.20
N ALA A 121 0.97 15.27 3.22
CA ALA A 121 -0.42 15.10 3.62
C ALA A 121 -1.38 15.55 2.51
N ALA A 122 -2.47 14.78 2.32
CA ALA A 122 -3.59 15.12 1.47
C ALA A 122 -4.89 15.20 2.31
N ASP A 123 -6.06 15.11 1.68
CA ASP A 123 -7.34 15.13 2.41
C ASP A 123 -7.52 13.87 3.28
N VAL A 124 -7.05 12.71 2.81
CA VAL A 124 -7.04 11.46 3.58
C VAL A 124 -5.89 10.55 3.14
N GLY A 125 -5.26 9.87 4.10
CA GLY A 125 -4.31 8.79 3.86
C GLY A 125 -4.93 7.45 4.24
N ILE A 126 -4.89 6.48 3.33
CA ILE A 126 -5.53 5.16 3.48
C ILE A 126 -4.46 4.08 3.31
N PRO A 127 -4.18 3.29 4.36
CA PRO A 127 -3.38 2.07 4.24
C PRO A 127 -4.13 0.99 3.46
N CYS A 128 -3.44 0.29 2.56
CA CYS A 128 -3.98 -0.76 1.70
C CYS A 128 -3.08 -2.01 1.73
N PRO A 129 -2.98 -2.73 2.86
CA PRO A 129 -2.10 -3.88 2.95
C PRO A 129 -2.57 -5.03 2.07
N VAL A 130 -1.63 -5.62 1.31
CA VAL A 130 -1.80 -6.91 0.64
C VAL A 130 -1.08 -7.96 1.48
N ILE A 131 -1.87 -8.75 2.21
CA ILE A 131 -1.35 -9.80 3.10
C ILE A 131 -0.99 -11.03 2.27
N ILE A 132 0.25 -11.50 2.41
CA ILE A 132 0.76 -12.71 1.75
C ILE A 132 0.68 -13.91 2.66
N TYR A 133 1.02 -13.73 3.95
CA TYR A 133 0.98 -14.78 4.94
C TYR A 133 0.97 -14.22 6.36
N GLU A 134 0.28 -14.89 7.27
CA GLU A 134 0.25 -14.56 8.69
C GLU A 134 0.69 -15.78 9.51
N ASP A 135 1.71 -15.60 10.37
CA ASP A 135 2.18 -16.60 11.30
C ASP A 135 1.82 -16.22 12.73
N GLU A 136 0.73 -16.78 13.23
CA GLU A 136 0.25 -16.51 14.59
C GLU A 136 0.70 -17.54 15.65
N ARG A 137 1.61 -18.46 15.30
CA ARG A 137 1.99 -19.57 16.19
C ARG A 137 2.69 -19.10 17.46
N ASN A 138 3.40 -17.96 17.39
CA ASN A 138 4.03 -17.32 18.53
C ASN A 138 3.30 -16.02 18.90
N LYS A 139 2.53 -16.02 19.97
CA LYS A 139 1.75 -14.83 20.38
C LYS A 139 2.60 -13.65 20.87
N GLU A 140 3.88 -13.88 21.16
CA GLU A 140 4.84 -12.81 21.50
C GLU A 140 5.51 -12.20 20.25
N ASP A 141 5.38 -12.83 19.08
CA ASP A 141 5.95 -12.41 17.79
C ASP A 141 5.10 -12.99 16.64
N ILE A 142 3.89 -12.46 16.49
CA ILE A 142 3.02 -12.73 15.34
C ILE A 142 3.61 -12.02 14.14
N ARG A 143 3.76 -12.72 13.01
CA ARG A 143 4.42 -12.19 11.82
C ARG A 143 3.44 -12.03 10.68
N VAL A 144 3.36 -10.80 10.18
CA VAL A 144 2.52 -10.43 9.06
C VAL A 144 3.41 -10.17 7.88
N TYR A 145 3.40 -11.05 6.89
CA TYR A 145 4.16 -10.89 5.66
C TYR A 145 3.25 -10.25 4.60
N GLY A 146 3.68 -9.14 4.02
CA GLY A 146 2.81 -8.40 3.12
C GLY A 146 3.52 -7.34 2.30
N ASP A 147 2.77 -6.82 1.32
CA ASP A 147 3.05 -5.54 0.69
C ASP A 147 2.17 -4.47 1.36
N PHE A 148 2.76 -3.68 2.26
CA PHE A 148 2.04 -2.72 3.08
C PHE A 148 1.91 -1.39 2.34
N GLN A 149 0.96 -1.30 1.42
CA GLN A 149 0.79 -0.11 0.59
C GLN A 149 0.10 1.01 1.37
N PHE A 150 0.42 2.26 1.03
CA PHE A 150 -0.21 3.44 1.59
C PHE A 150 -0.45 4.47 0.49
N TYR A 151 -1.63 5.10 0.49
CA TYR A 151 -2.03 6.07 -0.53
C TYR A 151 -2.64 7.30 0.10
N ASN A 152 -2.26 8.47 -0.39
CA ASN A 152 -2.86 9.76 -0.04
C ASN A 152 -3.77 10.22 -1.17
N TYR A 153 -4.94 10.72 -0.78
CA TYR A 153 -5.98 11.13 -1.71
C TYR A 153 -6.43 12.56 -1.48
N SER A 154 -6.71 13.27 -2.56
CA SER A 154 -7.54 14.46 -2.55
C SER A 154 -8.96 14.09 -3.00
N LEU A 155 -9.96 14.69 -2.37
CA LEU A 155 -11.35 14.55 -2.76
C LEU A 155 -11.71 15.58 -3.82
N ASP A 156 -12.12 15.10 -5.00
CA ASP A 156 -12.76 15.88 -6.05
C ASP A 156 -14.18 15.34 -6.27
N SER A 157 -15.17 16.11 -5.84
CA SER A 157 -16.59 15.72 -5.90
C SER A 157 -16.85 14.39 -5.17
N ASP A 158 -17.14 13.30 -5.89
CA ASP A 158 -17.35 11.96 -5.37
C ASP A 158 -16.17 11.00 -5.64
N THR A 159 -15.04 11.54 -6.08
CA THR A 159 -13.84 10.80 -6.51
C THR A 159 -12.67 11.09 -5.58
N LEU A 160 -12.06 10.04 -5.03
CA LEU A 160 -10.75 10.14 -4.37
C LEU A 160 -9.64 10.05 -5.42
N LYS A 161 -8.96 11.17 -5.70
CA LYS A 161 -7.82 11.22 -6.61
C LYS A 161 -6.53 10.93 -5.87
N THR A 162 -5.78 9.95 -6.33
CA THR A 162 -4.50 9.59 -5.73
C THR A 162 -3.47 10.68 -5.98
N GLU A 163 -2.95 11.29 -4.92
CA GLU A 163 -1.91 12.31 -4.97
C GLU A 163 -0.51 11.70 -4.84
N SER A 164 -0.39 10.71 -3.95
CA SER A 164 0.84 9.97 -3.74
C SER A 164 0.55 8.60 -3.14
N GLY A 165 1.54 7.72 -3.19
CA GLY A 165 1.48 6.44 -2.52
C GLY A 165 2.74 5.63 -2.76
N GLY A 166 2.86 4.53 -2.04
CA GLY A 166 4.01 3.65 -2.17
C GLY A 166 3.78 2.29 -1.53
N SER A 167 4.68 1.39 -1.88
CA SER A 167 4.71 0.00 -1.45
C SER A 167 5.84 -0.18 -0.44
N PHE A 168 5.51 -0.81 0.68
CA PHE A 168 6.46 -1.13 1.75
C PHE A 168 6.41 -2.64 2.00
N PRO A 169 7.06 -3.46 1.16
CA PRO A 169 7.04 -4.90 1.37
C PRO A 169 7.90 -5.30 2.56
N GLY A 170 7.48 -6.32 3.30
CA GLY A 170 8.27 -6.87 4.40
C GLY A 170 7.46 -7.69 5.39
N CYS A 171 7.92 -7.69 6.65
CA CYS A 171 7.29 -8.41 7.75
C CYS A 171 7.03 -7.49 8.95
N ILE A 172 5.76 -7.23 9.26
CA ILE A 172 5.37 -6.51 10.48
C ILE A 172 5.25 -7.52 11.63
N HIS A 173 5.84 -7.18 12.76
CA HIS A 173 5.87 -7.99 13.97
C HIS A 173 4.86 -7.46 14.98
N ILE A 174 3.95 -8.31 15.44
CA ILE A 174 2.86 -7.96 16.35
C ILE A 174 2.93 -8.84 17.59
N LYS A 175 2.78 -8.25 18.76
CA LYS A 175 2.65 -8.96 20.02
C LYS A 175 1.20 -8.92 20.50
N SER A 176 0.69 -10.07 20.93
CA SER A 176 -0.55 -10.16 21.69
C SER A 176 -0.28 -9.83 23.16
N THR A 177 -1.18 -9.08 23.77
CA THR A 177 -1.13 -8.61 25.16
C THR A 177 -2.48 -8.84 25.83
N ASP A 178 -2.54 -8.77 27.16
CA ASP A 178 -3.80 -8.86 27.90
C ASP A 178 -4.82 -7.75 27.49
N SER A 179 -4.31 -6.63 26.95
CA SER A 179 -5.09 -5.47 26.51
C SER A 179 -5.41 -5.43 25.02
N GLY A 180 -4.95 -6.40 24.22
CA GLY A 180 -5.11 -6.39 22.76
C GLY A 180 -3.81 -6.74 22.04
N TYR A 181 -3.44 -5.94 21.04
CA TYR A 181 -2.25 -6.17 20.22
C TYR A 181 -1.37 -4.92 20.17
N GLU A 182 -0.09 -5.10 19.86
CA GLU A 182 0.89 -4.03 19.70
C GLU A 182 1.85 -4.38 18.57
N VAL A 183 2.12 -3.44 17.66
CA VAL A 183 3.19 -3.59 16.68
C VAL A 183 4.54 -3.35 17.35
N THR A 184 5.45 -4.31 17.23
CA THR A 184 6.76 -4.32 17.91
C THR A 184 7.94 -4.11 16.95
N GLY A 185 7.72 -4.24 15.65
CA GLY A 185 8.77 -4.04 14.66
C GLY A 185 8.28 -4.19 13.21
N PHE A 186 9.13 -3.78 12.28
CA PHE A 186 8.91 -3.96 10.86
C PHE A 186 10.23 -4.23 10.14
N ASP A 187 10.41 -5.48 9.71
CA ASP A 187 11.51 -5.87 8.82
C ASP A 187 11.15 -5.47 7.39
N ARG A 188 11.67 -4.32 6.94
CA ARG A 188 11.41 -3.76 5.60
C ARG A 188 12.35 -4.32 4.56
N VAL A 189 11.78 -4.66 3.40
CA VAL A 189 12.55 -4.92 2.18
C VAL A 189 13.25 -3.63 1.76
N GLU A 190 14.53 -3.76 1.40
CA GLU A 190 15.35 -2.67 0.90
C GLU A 190 14.93 -2.28 -0.52
N ASP A 191 15.25 -1.06 -0.94
CA ASP A 191 15.01 -0.61 -2.31
C ASP A 191 16.22 -0.90 -3.23
N GLY A 192 16.05 -0.59 -4.53
CA GLY A 192 17.13 -0.64 -5.51
C GLY A 192 17.81 -2.02 -5.63
N SER A 193 19.14 -2.03 -5.60
CA SER A 193 19.93 -3.26 -5.72
C SER A 193 19.82 -4.19 -4.51
N GLY A 194 19.34 -3.69 -3.36
CA GLY A 194 19.10 -4.47 -2.14
C GLY A 194 17.79 -5.25 -2.16
N PHE A 195 16.84 -4.88 -3.03
CA PHE A 195 15.48 -5.41 -3.05
C PHE A 195 15.41 -6.94 -3.06
N THR A 196 15.96 -7.59 -4.09
CA THR A 196 15.83 -9.06 -4.24
C THR A 196 16.46 -9.81 -3.08
N THR A 197 17.61 -9.35 -2.58
CA THR A 197 18.34 -10.02 -1.51
C THR A 197 17.60 -9.90 -0.17
N SER A 198 17.14 -8.70 0.17
CA SER A 198 16.39 -8.45 1.39
C SER A 198 15.00 -9.10 1.36
N ALA A 199 14.28 -9.04 0.22
CA ALA A 199 13.00 -9.72 0.04
C ALA A 199 13.10 -11.24 0.24
N LYS A 200 14.11 -11.90 -0.35
CA LYS A 200 14.34 -13.34 -0.12
C LYS A 200 14.64 -13.65 1.34
N LYS A 201 15.43 -12.81 2.00
CA LYS A 201 15.78 -12.98 3.41
C LYS A 201 14.55 -12.84 4.32
N ILE A 202 13.72 -11.83 4.08
CA ILE A 202 12.57 -11.50 4.92
C ILE A 202 11.42 -12.48 4.66
N PHE A 203 11.00 -12.66 3.41
CA PHE A 203 9.86 -13.53 3.09
C PHE A 203 10.21 -15.02 3.15
N GLY A 204 11.48 -15.41 3.01
CA GLY A 204 11.92 -16.80 3.11
C GLY A 204 11.12 -17.72 2.18
N SER A 205 10.43 -18.71 2.77
CA SER A 205 9.57 -19.64 2.02
C SER A 205 8.37 -18.99 1.33
N HIS A 206 8.00 -17.76 1.70
CA HIS A 206 6.89 -17.01 1.12
C HIS A 206 7.33 -16.04 0.01
N TYR A 207 8.63 -16.02 -0.33
CA TYR A 207 9.15 -15.09 -1.35
C TYR A 207 8.49 -15.29 -2.72
N ASP A 208 8.30 -16.54 -3.14
CA ASP A 208 7.70 -16.83 -4.45
C ASP A 208 6.24 -16.35 -4.48
N ALA A 209 5.47 -16.57 -3.40
CA ALA A 209 4.09 -16.07 -3.29
C ALA A 209 4.03 -14.54 -3.33
N TYR A 210 4.99 -13.85 -2.68
CA TYR A 210 5.09 -12.39 -2.73
C TYR A 210 5.39 -11.86 -4.14
N ILE A 211 6.35 -12.47 -4.84
CA ILE A 211 6.73 -12.03 -6.20
C ILE A 211 5.67 -12.41 -7.23
N SER A 212 4.94 -13.50 -7.03
CA SER A 212 3.87 -13.95 -7.93
C SER A 212 2.49 -13.42 -7.56
N ARG A 213 2.38 -12.48 -6.61
CA ARG A 213 1.09 -11.92 -6.19
C ARG A 213 0.36 -11.27 -7.36
N ASP A 214 -0.96 -11.40 -7.40
CA ASP A 214 -1.77 -10.82 -8.46
C ASP A 214 -2.06 -9.34 -8.16
N GLU A 215 -1.54 -8.45 -9.01
CA GLU A 215 -1.78 -7.01 -8.92
C GLU A 215 -3.26 -6.65 -9.05
N LYS A 216 -4.06 -7.44 -9.78
CA LYS A 216 -5.51 -7.20 -9.89
C LYS A 216 -6.23 -7.52 -8.58
N GLU A 217 -5.80 -8.54 -7.85
CA GLU A 217 -6.35 -8.84 -6.54
C GLU A 217 -5.91 -7.79 -5.50
N ALA A 218 -4.69 -7.27 -5.63
CA ALA A 218 -4.24 -6.12 -4.83
C ALA A 218 -5.12 -4.87 -5.08
N GLU A 219 -5.41 -4.54 -6.34
CA GLU A 219 -6.30 -3.41 -6.67
C GLU A 219 -7.75 -3.63 -6.20
N LYS A 220 -8.28 -4.86 -6.27
CA LYS A 220 -9.58 -5.17 -5.67
C LYS A 220 -9.57 -5.00 -4.15
N THR A 221 -8.50 -5.43 -3.50
CA THR A 221 -8.30 -5.27 -2.05
C THR A 221 -8.30 -3.78 -1.69
N ARG A 222 -7.55 -2.95 -2.43
CA ARG A 222 -7.55 -1.49 -2.29
C ARG A 222 -8.94 -0.88 -2.48
N ALA A 223 -9.64 -1.25 -3.55
CA ALA A 223 -11.00 -0.76 -3.81
C ALA A 223 -11.97 -1.12 -2.67
N GLN A 224 -11.88 -2.34 -2.14
CA GLN A 224 -12.71 -2.80 -1.03
C GLN A 224 -12.41 -2.06 0.28
N ILE A 225 -11.13 -1.80 0.58
CA ILE A 225 -10.72 -1.01 1.75
C ILE A 225 -11.31 0.39 1.68
N ILE A 226 -11.22 1.05 0.52
CA ILE A 226 -11.78 2.39 0.32
C ILE A 226 -13.31 2.35 0.47
N ALA A 227 -14.00 1.36 -0.13
CA ALA A 227 -15.44 1.19 0.03
C ALA A 227 -15.86 1.05 1.51
N ASN A 228 -15.13 0.24 2.26
CA ASN A 228 -15.38 0.03 3.69
C ASN A 228 -15.16 1.31 4.52
N TYR A 229 -14.12 2.09 4.20
CA TYR A 229 -13.89 3.40 4.81
C TYR A 229 -15.02 4.39 4.51
N VAL A 230 -15.45 4.45 3.25
CA VAL A 230 -16.55 5.32 2.80
C VAL A 230 -17.84 4.98 3.52
N ALA A 231 -18.20 3.69 3.58
CA ALA A 231 -19.40 3.22 4.25
C ALA A 231 -19.37 3.50 5.76
N ALA A 232 -18.26 3.18 6.44
CA ALA A 232 -18.11 3.40 7.88
C ALA A 232 -18.25 4.87 8.30
N ASN A 233 -17.90 5.80 7.40
CA ASN A 233 -17.96 7.23 7.65
C ASN A 233 -19.17 7.93 7.01
N GLY A 234 -20.05 7.19 6.33
CA GLY A 234 -21.24 7.74 5.66
C GLY A 234 -20.89 8.75 4.56
N LEU A 235 -19.81 8.52 3.83
CA LEU A 235 -19.30 9.43 2.79
C LEU A 235 -19.99 9.18 1.45
N GLY A 236 -20.21 10.24 0.66
CA GLY A 236 -20.82 10.16 -0.68
C GLY A 236 -19.84 9.87 -1.80
N ILE A 237 -18.73 9.18 -1.53
CA ILE A 237 -17.68 8.87 -2.49
C ILE A 237 -18.04 7.58 -3.21
N THR A 238 -17.90 7.53 -4.54
CA THR A 238 -18.31 6.37 -5.34
C THR A 238 -17.17 5.72 -6.11
N GLN A 239 -16.02 6.37 -6.19
CA GLN A 239 -14.88 5.94 -7.00
C GLN A 239 -13.55 6.52 -6.48
N TYR A 240 -12.45 5.88 -6.88
CA TYR A 240 -11.10 6.45 -6.77
C TYR A 240 -10.45 6.52 -8.15
N GLN A 241 -9.41 7.32 -8.29
CA GLN A 241 -8.72 7.51 -9.57
C GLN A 241 -7.22 7.70 -9.37
N ASP A 242 -6.44 6.90 -10.08
CA ASP A 242 -4.99 7.12 -10.23
C ASP A 242 -4.70 8.06 -11.40
N TYR A 243 -3.61 8.82 -11.30
CA TYR A 243 -3.24 9.81 -12.31
C TYR A 243 -3.09 9.19 -13.71
N GLY A 244 -3.80 9.73 -14.69
CA GLY A 244 -3.76 9.27 -16.08
C GLY A 244 -4.59 8.02 -16.38
N TRP A 245 -5.31 7.48 -15.40
CA TRP A 245 -6.19 6.31 -15.55
C TRP A 245 -7.66 6.69 -15.42
N ASP A 246 -8.54 5.84 -15.95
CA ASP A 246 -9.97 5.98 -15.75
C ASP A 246 -10.33 5.74 -14.27
N PRO A 247 -11.35 6.44 -13.72
CA PRO A 247 -11.82 6.18 -12.36
C PRO A 247 -12.30 4.74 -12.16
N VAL A 248 -11.96 4.17 -11.01
CA VAL A 248 -12.37 2.84 -10.57
C VAL A 248 -13.53 2.98 -9.60
N LYS A 249 -14.66 2.37 -9.93
CA LYS A 249 -15.84 2.34 -9.07
C LYS A 249 -15.59 1.49 -7.82
N LEU A 250 -16.04 2.00 -6.69
CA LEU A 250 -16.01 1.25 -5.43
C LEU A 250 -17.03 0.10 -5.47
N PRO A 251 -16.66 -1.10 -4.97
CA PRO A 251 -17.60 -2.19 -4.78
C PRO A 251 -18.57 -1.89 -3.63
N GLU A 252 -19.54 -2.78 -3.41
CA GLU A 252 -20.34 -2.80 -2.18
C GLU A 252 -19.43 -3.09 -0.97
N GLU A 253 -19.75 -2.50 0.18
CA GLU A 253 -18.99 -2.71 1.41
C GLU A 253 -19.12 -4.15 1.94
N ASN A 254 -18.09 -4.62 2.64
CA ASN A 254 -18.07 -5.95 3.25
C ASN A 254 -17.38 -5.96 4.63
N ILE A 255 -17.51 -4.86 5.38
CA ILE A 255 -16.80 -4.56 6.64
C ILE A 255 -16.71 -5.78 7.59
N ASP A 256 -17.83 -6.43 7.87
CA ASP A 256 -17.92 -7.53 8.85
C ASP A 256 -17.24 -8.84 8.41
N SER A 257 -16.79 -8.93 7.16
CA SER A 257 -16.28 -10.18 6.58
C SER A 257 -15.00 -10.01 5.76
N PHE A 258 -14.45 -8.80 5.69
CA PHE A 258 -13.41 -8.46 4.73
C PHE A 258 -12.20 -9.38 4.81
N TYR A 259 -11.58 -9.51 5.98
CA TYR A 259 -10.44 -10.42 6.19
C TYR A 259 -10.87 -11.84 6.53
N SER A 260 -12.07 -12.03 7.10
CA SER A 260 -12.62 -13.36 7.37
C SER A 260 -12.88 -14.20 6.11
N ASN A 261 -12.96 -13.57 4.93
CA ASN A 261 -13.15 -14.23 3.63
C ASN A 261 -11.86 -14.50 2.85
N LEU A 262 -10.69 -14.08 3.33
CA LEU A 262 -9.41 -14.27 2.62
C LEU A 262 -8.78 -15.65 2.87
N ASP A 263 -9.25 -16.39 3.88
CA ASP A 263 -8.81 -17.77 4.20
C ASP A 263 -9.59 -18.87 3.45
N GLY A 264 -10.22 -18.54 2.31
CA GLY A 264 -11.07 -19.43 1.50
C GLY A 264 -10.32 -20.30 0.49
#